data_AF-A0A327K7Q6-F1
#
_entry.id   AF-A0A327K7Q6-F1
#
_cell.length_a   1.000
_cell.length_b   1.000
_cell.length_c   1.000
_cell.angle_alpha   90.00
_cell.angle_beta   90.00
_cell.angle_gamma   90.00
#
_symmetry.space_group_name_H-M   'P 1'
#
loop_
_entity.id
_entity.type
_entity.pdbx_description
1 polymer ?
#
loop_
_entity_poly.entity_id
_entity_poly.type
_entity_poly.pdbx_seq_one_letter_code
_entity_poly.pdbx_strand_id
1 'polypeptide(L)'
;MLPKRHWGDMAWEDFASGDTARWIAVLPVAAIEQHGPHLPVATDTLIAEAHLDRVAALIPDDLPATLLPVQAIGHSSEHLAFPGTLTLSPETAIRAWTEIGESVFRAGVRKLVIVTSHGGNVQAIDIVARELRASLGMLVVTTHWHRFGYPDGLFTPHEQHHGIHAGDIETSLVLAHRPDAVQMDKAENAEPVSVAMEREFRWLHPYTPAPFGWMTQDLHESGAVGDPRPASAEKGEAALDHAARGFVALLQEIDRFDLSRLKDGPLG
;
A
#
# COMPACT_ATOMS: atom_id res chain seq x y z
N MET A 1 6.97 -0.10 -27.85
CA MET A 1 5.86 -1.08 -27.66
C MET A 1 5.36 -0.88 -26.24
N LEU A 2 4.05 -0.96 -26.00
CA LEU A 2 3.50 -0.84 -24.65
C LEU A 2 3.61 -2.18 -23.93
N PRO A 3 3.86 -2.19 -22.60
CA PRO A 3 3.90 -3.43 -21.85
C PRO A 3 2.49 -4.04 -21.76
N LYS A 4 2.42 -5.35 -21.52
CA LYS A 4 1.18 -5.97 -21.06
C LYS A 4 0.85 -5.45 -19.66
N ARG A 5 -0.43 -5.58 -19.26
CA ARG A 5 -0.89 -5.07 -17.95
C ARG A 5 -0.18 -5.74 -16.78
N HIS A 6 0.10 -7.04 -16.87
CA HIS A 6 0.83 -7.78 -15.85
C HIS A 6 2.23 -8.15 -16.35
N TRP A 7 3.24 -7.91 -15.50
CA TRP A 7 4.64 -8.16 -15.81
C TRP A 7 4.88 -9.62 -16.18
N GLY A 8 4.24 -10.55 -15.44
CA GLY A 8 4.40 -11.99 -15.61
C GLY A 8 3.83 -12.55 -16.92
N ASP A 9 3.00 -11.79 -17.64
CA ASP A 9 2.39 -12.24 -18.91
C ASP A 9 3.31 -12.00 -20.11
N MET A 10 4.42 -11.28 -19.92
CA MET A 10 5.37 -10.92 -20.97
C MET A 10 6.45 -12.00 -21.14
N ALA A 11 6.82 -12.27 -22.39
CA ALA A 11 8.01 -13.06 -22.72
C ALA A 11 9.26 -12.18 -22.60
N TRP A 12 10.45 -12.78 -22.48
CA TRP A 12 11.68 -12.00 -22.29
C TRP A 12 11.96 -11.08 -23.49
N GLU A 13 11.54 -11.46 -24.70
CA GLU A 13 11.65 -10.68 -25.93
C GLU A 13 10.82 -9.39 -25.89
N ASP A 14 9.72 -9.34 -25.14
CA ASP A 14 8.87 -8.14 -25.01
C ASP A 14 9.66 -6.97 -24.38
N PHE A 15 10.64 -7.29 -23.52
CA PHE A 15 11.54 -6.33 -22.88
C PHE A 15 12.70 -5.87 -23.78
N ALA A 16 12.97 -6.56 -24.89
CA ALA A 16 14.04 -6.22 -25.81
C ALA A 16 13.69 -5.07 -26.78
N SER A 17 12.45 -4.56 -26.72
CA SER A 17 11.89 -3.60 -27.68
C SER A 17 12.50 -2.17 -27.64
N GLY A 18 13.47 -1.91 -26.75
CA GLY A 18 14.22 -0.64 -26.66
C GLY A 18 13.46 0.55 -26.07
N ASP A 19 12.14 0.43 -25.86
CA ASP A 19 11.25 1.50 -25.37
C ASP A 19 10.90 1.33 -23.87
N THR A 20 11.50 0.37 -23.18
CA THR A 20 11.20 0.05 -21.77
C THR A 20 11.50 1.20 -20.83
N ALA A 21 12.36 2.14 -21.21
CA ALA A 21 12.64 3.36 -20.44
C ALA A 21 11.39 4.24 -20.24
N ARG A 22 10.41 4.19 -21.16
CA ARG A 22 9.12 4.88 -21.01
C ARG A 22 8.15 4.14 -20.08
N TRP A 23 8.38 2.87 -19.78
CA TRP A 23 7.44 2.09 -18.99
C TRP A 23 7.44 2.51 -17.52
N ILE A 24 6.34 2.23 -16.85
CA ILE A 24 6.15 2.39 -15.41
C ILE A 24 5.88 1.01 -14.83
N ALA A 25 6.79 0.53 -14.00
CA ALA A 25 6.59 -0.66 -13.19
C ALA A 25 5.86 -0.28 -11.90
N VAL A 26 4.86 -1.06 -11.50
CA VAL A 26 4.17 -0.91 -10.21
C VAL A 26 4.47 -2.14 -9.37
N LEU A 27 5.17 -1.97 -8.25
CA LEU A 27 5.45 -3.00 -7.25
C LEU A 27 4.48 -2.86 -6.08
N PRO A 28 3.44 -3.71 -6.00
CA PRO A 28 2.56 -3.76 -4.85
C PRO A 28 3.19 -4.56 -3.71
N VAL A 29 3.21 -3.97 -2.51
CA VAL A 29 3.65 -4.63 -1.28
C VAL A 29 2.52 -4.62 -0.25
N ALA A 30 2.30 -5.73 0.43
CA ALA A 30 1.22 -5.92 1.39
C ALA A 30 1.78 -6.50 2.69
N ALA A 31 0.92 -7.11 3.51
CA ALA A 31 1.31 -7.91 4.66
C ALA A 31 0.37 -9.11 4.86
N ILE A 32 0.82 -10.02 5.72
CA ILE A 32 0.01 -11.08 6.32
C ILE A 32 0.06 -10.88 7.83
N GLU A 33 -1.01 -10.35 8.40
CA GLU A 33 -1.08 -9.92 9.80
C GLU A 33 -2.49 -9.97 10.36
N GLN A 34 -2.59 -10.15 11.67
CA GLN A 34 -3.87 -10.11 12.38
C GLN A 34 -4.69 -8.86 12.02
N HIS A 35 -6.01 -8.98 11.89
CA HIS A 35 -6.91 -7.83 11.69
C HIS A 35 -8.13 -7.96 12.61
N GLY A 36 -7.87 -8.20 13.89
CA GLY A 36 -8.90 -8.49 14.87
C GLY A 36 -9.66 -9.80 14.60
N PRO A 37 -10.78 -10.02 15.32
CA PRO A 37 -11.51 -11.29 15.26
C PRO A 37 -12.34 -11.51 13.98
N HIS A 38 -12.66 -10.43 13.24
CA HIS A 38 -13.63 -10.47 12.12
C HIS A 38 -12.99 -10.54 10.74
N LEU A 39 -11.75 -10.08 10.57
CA LEU A 39 -11.06 -10.07 9.28
C LEU A 39 -9.97 -11.16 9.19
N PRO A 40 -9.67 -11.66 7.98
CA PRO A 40 -8.61 -12.63 7.78
C PRO A 40 -7.23 -11.98 7.91
N VAL A 41 -6.20 -12.80 8.19
CA VAL A 41 -4.81 -12.32 8.22
C VAL A 41 -4.29 -11.83 6.86
N ALA A 42 -5.04 -12.08 5.78
CA ALA A 42 -4.69 -11.67 4.43
C ALA A 42 -5.28 -10.30 4.04
N THR A 43 -5.85 -9.54 4.98
CA THR A 43 -6.57 -8.28 4.70
C THR A 43 -5.79 -7.32 3.82
N ASP A 44 -4.53 -7.03 4.14
CA ASP A 44 -3.71 -6.12 3.31
C ASP A 44 -3.50 -6.66 1.89
N THR A 45 -3.30 -7.97 1.75
CA THR A 45 -3.15 -8.62 0.45
C THR A 45 -4.44 -8.51 -0.36
N LEU A 46 -5.60 -8.75 0.27
CA LEU A 46 -6.92 -8.61 -0.35
C LEU A 46 -7.20 -7.16 -0.77
N ILE A 47 -6.81 -6.18 0.04
CA ILE A 47 -6.93 -4.75 -0.29
C ILE A 47 -6.03 -4.40 -1.48
N ALA A 48 -4.79 -4.89 -1.49
CA ALA A 48 -3.87 -4.68 -2.61
C ALA A 48 -4.42 -5.28 -3.92
N GLU A 49 -4.90 -6.52 -3.88
CA GLU A 49 -5.53 -7.19 -5.03
C GLU A 49 -6.75 -6.41 -5.53
N ALA A 50 -7.68 -6.06 -4.64
CA ALA A 50 -8.87 -5.27 -4.99
C ALA A 50 -8.53 -3.93 -5.64
N HIS A 51 -7.55 -3.21 -5.09
CA HIS A 51 -7.10 -1.93 -5.63
C HIS A 51 -6.44 -2.12 -7.01
N LEU A 52 -5.58 -3.13 -7.18
CA LEU A 52 -4.91 -3.40 -8.45
C LEU A 52 -5.87 -3.84 -9.55
N ASP A 53 -6.91 -4.62 -9.23
CA ASP A 53 -7.95 -5.00 -10.18
C ASP A 53 -8.69 -3.77 -10.74
N ARG A 54 -9.04 -2.83 -9.86
CA ARG A 54 -9.67 -1.55 -10.24
C ARG A 54 -8.73 -0.69 -11.06
N VAL A 55 -7.46 -0.59 -10.66
CA VAL A 55 -6.42 0.11 -11.41
C VAL A 55 -6.23 -0.50 -12.80
N ALA A 56 -6.13 -1.82 -12.90
CA ALA A 56 -5.93 -2.53 -14.17
C ALA A 56 -7.04 -2.26 -15.18
N ALA A 57 -8.29 -2.16 -14.70
CA ALA A 57 -9.47 -1.81 -15.50
C ALA A 57 -9.53 -0.33 -15.90
N LEU A 58 -8.89 0.57 -15.15
CA LEU A 58 -8.94 2.02 -15.38
C LEU A 58 -7.72 2.60 -16.10
N ILE A 59 -6.57 1.91 -16.13
CA ILE A 59 -5.40 2.40 -16.85
C ILE A 59 -5.72 2.49 -18.35
N PRO A 60 -5.52 3.66 -18.99
CA PRO A 60 -5.69 3.82 -20.44
C PRO A 60 -4.77 2.92 -21.26
N ASP A 61 -5.22 2.53 -22.45
CA ASP A 61 -4.46 1.66 -23.36
C ASP A 61 -3.12 2.26 -23.82
N ASP A 62 -2.96 3.59 -23.79
CA ASP A 62 -1.76 4.31 -24.20
C ASP A 62 -0.77 4.59 -23.06
N LEU A 63 -1.16 4.35 -21.81
CA LEU A 63 -0.30 4.54 -20.64
C LEU A 63 0.59 3.30 -20.43
N PRO A 64 1.93 3.42 -20.52
CA PRO A 64 2.84 2.27 -20.51
C PRO A 64 3.10 1.73 -19.08
N ALA A 65 2.05 1.33 -18.38
CA ALA A 65 2.14 0.83 -17.00
C ALA A 65 1.91 -0.68 -16.90
N THR A 66 2.77 -1.36 -16.14
CA THR A 66 2.71 -2.80 -15.87
C THR A 66 2.75 -3.08 -14.37
N LEU A 67 1.94 -4.04 -13.92
CA LEU A 67 1.81 -4.47 -12.53
C LEU A 67 2.72 -5.68 -12.26
N LEU A 68 3.58 -5.58 -11.25
CA LEU A 68 4.37 -6.70 -10.75
C LEU A 68 3.51 -7.57 -9.81
N PRO A 69 3.93 -8.82 -9.55
CA PRO A 69 3.27 -9.66 -8.55
C PRO A 69 3.25 -9.01 -7.17
N VAL A 70 2.14 -9.20 -6.43
CA VAL A 70 1.99 -8.74 -5.05
C VAL A 70 3.01 -9.41 -4.15
N GLN A 71 3.76 -8.59 -3.42
CA GLN A 71 4.59 -9.06 -2.31
C GLN A 71 3.70 -9.21 -1.08
N ALA A 72 3.07 -10.38 -0.93
CA ALA A 72 2.05 -10.63 0.09
C ALA A 72 2.60 -10.59 1.51
N ILE A 73 3.82 -11.12 1.73
CA ILE A 73 4.48 -11.11 3.04
C ILE A 73 5.44 -9.91 3.07
N GLY A 74 5.09 -8.90 3.88
CA GLY A 74 5.86 -7.68 4.06
C GLY A 74 6.51 -7.57 5.44
N HIS A 75 6.71 -6.33 5.89
CA HIS A 75 7.19 -6.00 7.23
C HIS A 75 6.03 -5.55 8.11
N SER A 76 5.75 -6.32 9.15
CA SER A 76 4.63 -6.18 10.08
C SER A 76 5.08 -6.62 11.48
N SER A 77 5.86 -5.78 12.15
CA SER A 77 6.45 -6.13 13.45
C SER A 77 5.56 -5.74 14.62
N GLU A 78 4.75 -4.70 14.44
CA GLU A 78 3.73 -4.20 15.36
C GLU A 78 2.64 -5.25 15.67
N HIS A 79 2.52 -6.30 14.87
CA HIS A 79 1.53 -7.37 15.00
C HIS A 79 2.09 -8.70 15.55
N LEU A 80 3.35 -8.75 16.00
CA LEU A 80 4.03 -9.99 16.44
C LEU A 80 3.39 -10.69 17.66
N ALA A 81 2.62 -9.97 18.47
CA ALA A 81 1.95 -10.56 19.63
C ALA A 81 0.76 -11.48 19.26
N PHE A 82 0.30 -11.42 18.01
CA PHE A 82 -0.88 -12.13 17.55
C PHE A 82 -0.51 -13.29 16.63
N PRO A 83 -1.08 -14.50 16.83
CA PRO A 83 -0.80 -15.65 16.00
C PRO A 83 -1.34 -15.47 14.58
N GLY A 84 -0.63 -16.02 13.60
CA GLY A 84 -1.02 -15.98 12.18
C GLY A 84 -0.27 -14.91 11.37
N THR A 85 0.32 -13.90 12.02
CA THR A 85 1.19 -12.92 11.37
C THR A 85 2.43 -13.58 10.78
N LEU A 86 2.67 -13.36 9.48
CA LEU A 86 3.90 -13.74 8.78
C LEU A 86 4.60 -12.45 8.38
N THR A 87 5.82 -12.25 8.87
CA THR A 87 6.52 -10.97 8.74
C THR A 87 8.00 -11.16 8.44
N LEU A 88 8.53 -10.28 7.59
CA LEU A 88 9.97 -10.16 7.32
C LEU A 88 10.60 -9.15 8.28
N SER A 89 11.89 -9.36 8.56
CA SER A 89 12.69 -8.29 9.14
C SER A 89 12.75 -7.09 8.17
N PRO A 90 12.89 -5.85 8.66
CA PRO A 90 12.97 -4.69 7.79
C PRO A 90 14.16 -4.80 6.83
N GLU A 91 15.30 -5.34 7.27
CA GLU A 91 16.48 -5.55 6.42
C GLU A 91 16.18 -6.52 5.27
N THR A 92 15.42 -7.58 5.54
CA THR A 92 15.07 -8.59 4.53
C THR A 92 14.06 -8.03 3.52
N ALA A 93 13.03 -7.34 4.00
CA ALA A 93 12.04 -6.68 3.15
C ALA A 93 12.68 -5.62 2.24
N ILE A 94 13.48 -4.72 2.82
CA ILE A 94 14.22 -3.68 2.08
C ILE A 94 15.15 -4.31 1.05
N ARG A 95 15.90 -5.35 1.43
CA ARG A 95 16.82 -6.01 0.50
C ARG A 95 16.07 -6.66 -0.67
N ALA A 96 15.03 -7.43 -0.38
CA ALA A 96 14.23 -8.11 -1.41
C ALA A 96 13.58 -7.12 -2.39
N TRP A 97 12.94 -6.06 -1.89
CA TRP A 97 12.28 -5.06 -2.74
C TRP A 97 13.29 -4.22 -3.54
N THR A 98 14.47 -3.95 -2.98
CA THR A 98 15.57 -3.32 -3.72
C THR A 98 16.04 -4.22 -4.87
N GLU A 99 16.25 -5.53 -4.63
CA GLU A 99 16.64 -6.49 -5.68
C GLU A 99 15.57 -6.64 -6.78
N ILE A 100 14.28 -6.53 -6.44
CA ILE A 100 13.20 -6.45 -7.43
C ILE A 100 13.34 -5.17 -8.26
N GLY A 101 13.56 -4.01 -7.63
CA GLY A 101 13.80 -2.74 -8.32
C GLY A 101 15.03 -2.77 -9.24
N GLU A 102 16.13 -3.37 -8.79
CA GLU A 102 17.33 -3.61 -9.61
C GLU A 102 17.02 -4.49 -10.82
N SER A 103 16.15 -5.49 -10.67
CA SER A 103 15.71 -6.36 -11.76
C SER A 103 14.82 -5.63 -12.77
N VAL A 104 13.92 -4.77 -12.30
CA VAL A 104 13.13 -3.84 -13.13
C VAL A 104 14.06 -2.91 -13.92
N PHE A 105 15.08 -2.36 -13.27
CA PHE A 105 16.08 -1.51 -13.93
C PHE A 105 16.87 -2.25 -15.02
N ARG A 106 17.25 -3.51 -14.75
CA ARG A 106 17.98 -4.38 -15.67
C ARG A 106 17.18 -4.67 -16.95
N ALA A 107 15.85 -4.70 -16.86
CA ALA A 107 14.95 -4.80 -18.00
C ALA A 107 14.82 -3.49 -18.81
N GLY A 108 15.52 -2.43 -18.41
CA GLY A 108 15.54 -1.13 -19.09
C GLY A 108 14.48 -0.13 -18.60
N VAL A 109 13.63 -0.53 -17.65
CA VAL A 109 12.64 0.36 -17.03
C VAL A 109 13.33 1.38 -16.11
N ARG A 110 12.83 2.62 -16.09
CA ARG A 110 13.42 3.73 -15.32
C ARG A 110 12.49 4.34 -14.28
N LYS A 111 11.21 3.97 -14.31
CA LYS A 111 10.15 4.48 -13.44
C LYS A 111 9.54 3.31 -12.67
N LEU A 112 9.56 3.40 -11.34
CA LEU A 112 8.99 2.42 -10.43
C LEU A 112 8.03 3.12 -9.46
N VAL A 113 6.85 2.54 -9.25
CA VAL A 113 5.93 2.94 -8.18
C VAL A 113 5.87 1.79 -7.20
N ILE A 114 6.21 2.04 -5.94
CA ILE A 114 5.99 1.09 -4.85
C ILE A 114 4.73 1.53 -4.13
N VAL A 115 3.68 0.71 -4.19
CA VAL A 115 2.39 0.99 -3.55
C VAL A 115 2.17 -0.01 -2.42
N THR A 116 1.92 0.48 -1.21
CA THR A 116 1.64 -0.38 -0.06
C THR A 116 0.17 -0.38 0.34
N SER A 117 -0.31 -1.52 0.83
CA SER A 117 -1.58 -1.64 1.55
C SER A 117 -1.49 -1.75 3.05
N HIS A 118 -0.29 -1.93 3.57
CA HIS A 118 0.00 -2.02 4.99
C HIS A 118 0.84 -0.82 5.46
N GLY A 119 0.50 -0.27 6.63
CA GLY A 119 1.14 0.90 7.22
C GLY A 119 2.60 0.67 7.63
N GLY A 120 2.94 -0.48 8.21
CA GLY A 120 4.29 -0.80 8.67
C GLY A 120 5.35 -0.90 7.57
N ASN A 121 4.92 -1.03 6.30
CA ASN A 121 5.82 -1.02 5.15
C ASN A 121 6.31 0.38 4.76
N VAL A 122 5.67 1.46 5.20
CA VAL A 122 5.88 2.83 4.67
C VAL A 122 7.34 3.28 4.79
N GLN A 123 7.95 3.14 5.97
CA GLN A 123 9.34 3.53 6.18
C GLN A 123 10.31 2.68 5.35
N ALA A 124 10.02 1.39 5.19
CA ALA A 124 10.84 0.47 4.42
C ALA A 124 10.80 0.79 2.92
N ILE A 125 9.62 1.06 2.34
CA ILE A 125 9.53 1.42 0.92
C ILE A 125 10.20 2.76 0.61
N ASP A 126 10.18 3.72 1.54
CA ASP A 126 10.87 5.00 1.38
C ASP A 126 12.40 4.83 1.33
N ILE A 127 12.95 3.91 2.13
CA ILE A 127 14.37 3.52 2.06
C ILE A 127 14.67 2.90 0.69
N VAL A 128 13.87 1.92 0.25
CA VAL A 128 14.04 1.26 -1.06
C VAL A 128 14.03 2.28 -2.20
N ALA A 129 13.07 3.21 -2.18
CA ALA A 129 12.95 4.24 -3.20
C ALA A 129 14.18 5.16 -3.23
N ARG A 130 14.69 5.55 -2.06
CA ARG A 130 15.91 6.37 -1.97
C ARG A 130 17.13 5.62 -2.47
N GLU A 131 17.30 4.35 -2.10
CA GLU A 131 18.44 3.53 -2.51
C GLU A 131 18.46 3.30 -4.03
N LEU A 132 17.33 2.95 -4.63
CA LEU A 132 17.22 2.79 -6.09
C LEU A 132 17.44 4.11 -6.84
N ARG A 133 16.97 5.23 -6.30
CA ARG A 133 17.28 6.55 -6.86
C ARG A 133 18.77 6.86 -6.76
N ALA A 134 19.39 6.62 -5.61
CA ALA A 134 20.80 6.95 -5.36
C ALA A 134 21.76 6.09 -6.18
N SER A 135 21.48 4.79 -6.31
CA SER A 135 22.37 3.82 -6.96
C SER A 135 22.12 3.66 -8.46
N LEU A 136 20.87 3.80 -8.93
CA LEU A 136 20.48 3.53 -10.33
C LEU A 136 19.90 4.74 -11.05
N GLY A 137 19.74 5.89 -10.37
CA GLY A 137 19.18 7.09 -10.96
C GLY A 137 17.70 6.99 -11.34
N MET A 138 16.98 5.95 -10.90
CA MET A 138 15.56 5.75 -11.23
C MET A 138 14.66 6.85 -10.65
N LEU A 139 13.52 7.09 -11.31
CA LEU A 139 12.37 7.71 -10.66
C LEU A 139 11.63 6.64 -9.87
N VAL A 140 11.73 6.69 -8.54
CA VAL A 140 10.97 5.78 -7.66
C VAL A 140 10.01 6.58 -6.82
N VAL A 141 8.73 6.25 -6.93
CA VAL A 141 7.63 6.90 -6.21
C VAL A 141 7.06 5.91 -5.20
N THR A 142 6.90 6.34 -3.95
CA THR A 142 6.20 5.57 -2.91
C THR A 142 4.82 6.16 -2.69
N THR A 143 3.82 5.30 -2.50
CA THR A 143 2.47 5.73 -2.11
C THR A 143 1.73 4.62 -1.36
N HIS A 144 0.57 4.98 -0.83
CA HIS A 144 -0.37 4.10 -0.15
C HIS A 144 -1.72 4.16 -0.87
N TRP A 145 -2.53 3.09 -0.87
CA TRP A 145 -3.85 3.12 -1.54
C TRP A 145 -4.75 4.24 -1.02
N HIS A 146 -4.78 4.49 0.29
CA HIS A 146 -5.58 5.58 0.88
C HIS A 146 -5.01 6.99 0.68
N ARG A 147 -3.83 7.18 0.06
CA ARG A 147 -3.16 8.50 -0.03
C ARG A 147 -3.97 9.51 -0.84
N PHE A 148 -4.89 9.05 -1.67
CA PHE A 148 -5.77 9.85 -2.51
C PHE A 148 -7.05 10.32 -1.78
N GLY A 149 -7.19 9.97 -0.51
CA GLY A 149 -8.37 10.27 0.31
C GLY A 149 -9.56 9.37 -0.02
N TYR A 150 -10.74 9.83 0.36
CA TYR A 150 -12.01 9.13 0.19
C TYR A 150 -13.06 10.11 -0.35
N PRO A 151 -14.14 9.60 -0.98
CA PRO A 151 -15.31 10.42 -1.25
C PRO A 151 -15.82 11.12 0.02
N ASP A 152 -16.23 12.39 -0.14
CA ASP A 152 -16.68 13.21 0.99
C ASP A 152 -17.81 12.55 1.78
N GLY A 153 -17.64 12.47 3.10
CA GLY A 153 -18.64 11.90 4.01
C GLY A 153 -18.78 10.38 3.98
N LEU A 154 -17.95 9.67 3.21
CA LEU A 154 -18.00 8.20 3.13
C LEU A 154 -17.62 7.54 4.46
N PHE A 155 -16.59 8.07 5.13
CA PHE A 155 -16.12 7.64 6.44
C PHE A 155 -16.12 8.82 7.42
N THR A 156 -16.44 8.53 8.68
CA THR A 156 -16.48 9.58 9.71
C THR A 156 -15.09 10.17 9.96
N PRO A 157 -14.98 11.43 10.40
CA PRO A 157 -13.68 11.99 10.81
C PRO A 157 -13.01 11.19 11.93
N HIS A 158 -13.79 10.58 12.81
CA HIS A 158 -13.29 9.71 13.87
C HIS A 158 -12.62 8.45 13.30
N GLU A 159 -13.27 7.78 12.35
CA GLU A 159 -12.70 6.63 11.66
C GLU A 159 -11.41 7.01 10.92
N GLN A 160 -11.43 8.09 10.14
CA GLN A 160 -10.24 8.52 9.39
C GLN A 160 -9.04 8.89 10.28
N HIS A 161 -9.29 9.25 11.53
CA HIS A 161 -8.26 9.71 12.47
C HIS A 161 -7.81 8.63 13.47
N HIS A 162 -8.70 7.74 13.89
CA HIS A 162 -8.43 6.71 14.91
C HIS A 162 -8.61 5.27 14.40
N GLY A 163 -9.41 5.04 13.36
CA GLY A 163 -9.70 3.73 12.77
C GLY A 163 -8.59 3.30 11.81
N ILE A 164 -7.43 2.96 12.37
CA ILE A 164 -6.21 2.73 11.59
C ILE A 164 -5.96 1.25 11.25
N HIS A 165 -6.68 0.32 11.89
CA HIS A 165 -6.45 -1.12 11.72
C HIS A 165 -7.73 -1.91 11.98
N ALA A 166 -8.18 -2.71 11.01
CA ALA A 166 -9.42 -3.48 11.05
C ALA A 166 -10.68 -2.64 11.36
N GLY A 167 -10.65 -1.34 11.04
CA GLY A 167 -11.75 -0.40 11.21
C GLY A 167 -12.82 -0.50 10.12
N ASP A 168 -13.72 0.48 10.05
CA ASP A 168 -14.76 0.61 9.02
C ASP A 168 -14.15 0.57 7.61
N ILE A 169 -13.04 1.28 7.41
CA ILE A 169 -12.43 1.43 6.08
C ILE A 169 -11.98 0.07 5.53
N GLU A 170 -11.07 -0.61 6.22
CA GLU A 170 -10.50 -1.88 5.75
C GLU A 170 -11.56 -2.97 5.67
N THR A 171 -12.46 -3.02 6.66
CA THR A 171 -13.57 -3.97 6.65
C THR A 171 -14.47 -3.74 5.43
N SER A 172 -14.76 -2.48 5.09
CA SER A 172 -15.56 -2.14 3.90
C SER A 172 -14.86 -2.56 2.61
N LEU A 173 -13.54 -2.35 2.49
CA LEU A 173 -12.76 -2.75 1.32
C LEU A 173 -12.75 -4.27 1.14
N VAL A 174 -12.54 -5.03 2.22
CA VAL A 174 -12.57 -6.50 2.15
C VAL A 174 -13.98 -7.01 1.88
N LEU A 175 -15.03 -6.38 2.42
CA LEU A 175 -16.43 -6.73 2.09
C LEU A 175 -16.74 -6.53 0.60
N ALA A 176 -16.19 -5.50 -0.03
CA ALA A 176 -16.36 -5.27 -1.47
C ALA A 176 -15.66 -6.34 -2.32
N HIS A 177 -14.50 -6.83 -1.88
CA HIS A 177 -13.69 -7.76 -2.68
C HIS A 177 -13.97 -9.24 -2.37
N ARG A 178 -14.05 -9.60 -1.09
CA ARG A 178 -14.16 -10.97 -0.55
C ARG A 178 -15.11 -11.01 0.66
N PRO A 179 -16.41 -10.78 0.45
CA PRO A 179 -17.38 -10.75 1.56
C PRO A 179 -17.46 -12.08 2.32
N ASP A 180 -17.16 -13.21 1.66
CA ASP A 180 -17.10 -14.54 2.26
C ASP A 180 -15.99 -14.69 3.31
N ALA A 181 -14.98 -13.83 3.28
CA ALA A 181 -13.85 -13.86 4.21
C ALA A 181 -14.09 -13.05 5.49
N VAL A 182 -15.16 -12.25 5.55
CA VAL A 182 -15.45 -11.33 6.67
C VAL A 182 -16.49 -11.93 7.62
N GLN A 183 -16.13 -12.05 8.89
CA GLN A 183 -17.01 -12.53 9.96
C GLN A 183 -17.66 -11.35 10.69
N MET A 184 -18.62 -10.69 10.04
CA MET A 184 -19.27 -9.48 10.59
C MET A 184 -20.01 -9.72 11.92
N ASP A 185 -20.33 -10.96 12.28
CA ASP A 185 -20.87 -11.33 13.60
C ASP A 185 -19.85 -11.14 14.73
N LYS A 186 -18.56 -11.04 14.40
CA LYS A 186 -17.44 -10.76 15.32
C LYS A 186 -16.95 -9.32 15.25
N ALA A 187 -17.59 -8.47 14.43
CA ALA A 187 -17.20 -7.07 14.28
C ALA A 187 -17.65 -6.28 15.53
N GLU A 188 -16.70 -5.94 16.39
CA GLU A 188 -16.92 -5.17 17.61
C GLU A 188 -16.13 -3.87 17.56
N ASN A 189 -16.66 -2.81 18.19
CA ASN A 189 -15.94 -1.55 18.31
C ASN A 189 -14.76 -1.72 19.25
N ALA A 190 -13.56 -1.62 18.69
CA ALA A 190 -12.30 -1.64 19.41
C ALA A 190 -11.81 -0.20 19.57
N GLU A 191 -12.33 0.50 20.58
CA GLU A 191 -11.99 1.92 20.82
C GLU A 191 -10.49 2.06 21.11
N PRO A 192 -9.72 2.77 20.25
CA PRO A 192 -8.28 2.83 20.40
C PRO A 192 -7.84 3.64 21.63
N VAL A 193 -6.75 3.22 22.27
CA VAL A 193 -6.09 4.00 23.35
C VAL A 193 -5.72 5.42 22.91
N SER A 194 -5.51 5.67 21.61
CA SER A 194 -5.25 7.01 21.07
C SER A 194 -6.32 8.03 21.44
N VAL A 195 -7.61 7.64 21.53
CA VAL A 195 -8.71 8.54 21.89
C VAL A 195 -8.53 9.12 23.29
N ALA A 196 -8.08 8.30 24.24
CA ALA A 196 -7.78 8.74 25.59
C ALA A 196 -6.48 9.57 25.63
N MET A 197 -5.45 9.15 24.88
CA MET A 197 -4.15 9.82 24.84
C MET A 197 -4.26 11.28 24.37
N GLU A 198 -5.10 11.60 23.39
CA GLU A 198 -5.26 12.98 22.91
C GLU A 198 -5.75 13.96 23.98
N ARG A 199 -6.45 13.45 25.00
CA ARG A 199 -6.93 14.26 26.13
C ARG A 199 -5.83 14.51 27.16
N GLU A 200 -4.85 13.62 27.23
CA GLU A 200 -3.79 13.61 28.25
C GLU A 200 -2.49 14.21 27.73
N PHE A 201 -2.13 13.94 26.48
CA PHE A 201 -0.85 14.28 25.89
C PHE A 201 -1.03 15.24 24.71
N ARG A 202 -0.26 16.34 24.75
CA ARG A 202 -0.27 17.34 23.67
C ARG A 202 0.51 16.88 22.42
N TRP A 203 1.59 16.13 22.60
CA TRP A 203 2.55 15.83 21.53
C TRP A 203 2.75 14.33 21.29
N LEU A 204 2.76 13.53 22.37
CA LEU A 204 2.94 12.09 22.28
C LEU A 204 1.65 11.44 21.77
N HIS A 205 1.73 10.70 20.67
CA HIS A 205 0.60 10.02 20.05
C HIS A 205 1.10 8.74 19.34
N PRO A 206 0.27 7.73 19.05
CA PRO A 206 0.71 6.58 18.24
C PRO A 206 1.07 6.94 16.78
N TYR A 207 0.54 8.04 16.26
CA TYR A 207 0.73 8.49 14.87
C TYR A 207 1.32 9.91 14.79
N THR A 208 0.46 10.92 14.70
CA THR A 208 0.86 12.34 14.67
C THR A 208 0.40 13.03 15.95
N PRO A 209 1.14 14.02 16.49
CA PRO A 209 2.29 14.69 15.87
C PRO A 209 3.65 14.04 16.14
N ALA A 210 3.84 13.32 17.25
CA ALA A 210 5.08 12.59 17.53
C ALA A 210 4.78 11.11 17.84
N PRO A 211 5.00 10.19 16.87
CA PRO A 211 4.76 8.76 17.03
C PRO A 211 5.76 8.12 17.98
N PHE A 212 5.34 7.07 18.68
CA PHE A 212 6.22 6.12 19.37
C PHE A 212 6.09 4.72 18.74
N GLY A 213 7.05 3.83 18.99
CA GLY A 213 7.01 2.44 18.52
C GLY A 213 6.03 1.61 19.33
N TRP A 214 4.74 1.73 19.02
CA TRP A 214 3.67 0.95 19.61
C TRP A 214 3.64 -0.47 19.03
N MET A 215 3.14 -1.41 19.82
CA MET A 215 2.68 -2.72 19.37
C MET A 215 1.15 -2.73 19.39
N THR A 216 0.51 -3.55 18.58
CA THR A 216 -0.95 -3.46 18.40
C THR A 216 -1.72 -3.71 19.70
N GLN A 217 -1.23 -4.61 20.55
CA GLN A 217 -1.82 -4.85 21.88
C GLN A 217 -1.69 -3.67 22.84
N ASP A 218 -0.81 -2.70 22.56
CA ASP A 218 -0.74 -1.44 23.31
C ASP A 218 -1.89 -0.50 22.94
N LEU A 219 -2.48 -0.67 21.74
CA LEU A 219 -3.57 0.14 21.23
C LEU A 219 -4.94 -0.45 21.53
N HIS A 220 -5.07 -1.78 21.42
CA HIS A 220 -6.26 -2.53 21.82
C HIS A 220 -5.97 -4.05 21.92
N GLU A 221 -6.54 -4.72 22.93
CA GLU A 221 -6.27 -6.13 23.21
C GLU A 221 -6.80 -7.12 22.16
N SER A 222 -7.86 -6.75 21.43
CA SER A 222 -8.43 -7.60 20.37
C SER A 222 -7.60 -7.63 19.10
N GLY A 223 -6.64 -6.70 18.95
CA GLY A 223 -5.87 -6.49 17.74
C GLY A 223 -6.53 -5.58 16.70
N ALA A 224 -7.85 -5.34 16.76
CA ALA A 224 -8.50 -4.30 15.97
C ALA A 224 -8.33 -2.92 16.62
N VAL A 225 -8.26 -1.86 15.82
CA VAL A 225 -8.07 -0.46 16.26
C VAL A 225 -9.04 0.42 15.44
N GLY A 226 -10.30 0.49 15.87
CA GLY A 226 -11.38 1.18 15.15
C GLY A 226 -12.77 0.55 15.36
N ASP A 227 -13.78 1.07 14.67
CA ASP A 227 -15.16 0.55 14.71
C ASP A 227 -15.56 -0.06 13.35
N PRO A 228 -15.50 -1.39 13.16
CA PRO A 228 -15.87 -2.03 11.91
C PRO A 228 -17.39 -2.18 11.71
N ARG A 229 -18.23 -1.94 12.74
CA ARG A 229 -19.67 -2.20 12.66
C ARG A 229 -20.41 -1.43 11.56
N PRO A 230 -20.03 -0.19 11.21
CA PRO A 230 -20.66 0.52 10.11
C PRO A 230 -20.26 -0.01 8.73
N ALA A 231 -19.28 -0.91 8.62
CA ALA A 231 -18.69 -1.31 7.35
C ALA A 231 -19.70 -1.91 6.37
N SER A 232 -19.47 -1.66 5.08
CA SER A 232 -20.36 -2.11 4.00
C SER A 232 -19.59 -2.28 2.71
N ALA A 233 -20.00 -3.23 1.87
CA ALA A 233 -19.41 -3.42 0.55
C ALA A 233 -19.53 -2.15 -0.32
N GLU A 234 -20.65 -1.42 -0.23
CA GLU A 234 -20.87 -0.20 -1.00
C GLU A 234 -19.84 0.89 -0.68
N LYS A 235 -19.46 1.04 0.60
CA LYS A 235 -18.36 1.93 1.01
C LYS A 235 -17.03 1.45 0.46
N GLY A 236 -16.77 0.15 0.49
CA GLY A 236 -15.55 -0.43 -0.08
C GLY A 236 -15.43 -0.14 -1.57
N GLU A 237 -16.49 -0.34 -2.33
CA GLU A 237 -16.51 -0.08 -3.77
C GLU A 237 -16.25 1.40 -4.10
N ALA A 238 -16.92 2.31 -3.38
CA ALA A 238 -16.71 3.75 -3.55
C ALA A 238 -15.29 4.18 -3.21
N ALA A 239 -14.71 3.62 -2.14
CA ALA A 239 -13.33 3.90 -1.73
C ALA A 239 -12.30 3.34 -2.73
N LEU A 240 -12.49 2.10 -3.20
CA LEU A 240 -11.62 1.46 -4.21
C LEU A 240 -11.64 2.22 -5.53
N ASP A 241 -12.81 2.61 -6.03
CA ASP A 241 -12.95 3.38 -7.26
C ASP A 241 -12.26 4.76 -7.15
N HIS A 242 -12.39 5.42 -6.00
CA HIS A 242 -11.72 6.69 -5.74
C HIS A 242 -10.19 6.54 -5.70
N ALA A 243 -9.70 5.58 -4.93
CA ALA A 243 -8.27 5.28 -4.82
C ALA A 243 -7.66 4.91 -6.17
N ALA A 244 -8.30 4.05 -6.94
CA ALA A 244 -7.82 3.62 -8.24
C ALA A 244 -7.76 4.77 -9.27
N ARG A 245 -8.75 5.67 -9.27
CA ARG A 245 -8.71 6.89 -10.12
C ARG A 245 -7.57 7.81 -9.73
N GLY A 246 -7.35 8.03 -8.43
CA GLY A 246 -6.21 8.81 -7.94
C GLY A 246 -4.87 8.18 -8.32
N PHE A 247 -4.76 6.86 -8.21
CA PHE A 247 -3.56 6.12 -8.58
C PHE A 247 -3.29 6.17 -10.09
N VAL A 248 -4.31 6.02 -10.94
CA VAL A 248 -4.16 6.17 -12.40
C VAL A 248 -3.74 7.60 -12.77
N ALA A 249 -4.27 8.62 -12.10
CA ALA A 249 -3.84 10.00 -12.30
C ALA A 249 -2.36 10.19 -11.93
N LEU A 250 -1.90 9.58 -10.83
CA LEU A 250 -0.47 9.55 -10.48
C LEU A 250 0.39 8.88 -11.57
N LEU A 251 -0.05 7.74 -12.11
CA LEU A 251 0.67 7.08 -13.20
C LEU A 251 0.78 7.97 -14.45
N GLN A 252 -0.27 8.74 -14.78
CA GLN A 252 -0.24 9.71 -15.88
C GLN A 252 0.69 10.90 -15.60
N GLU A 253 0.82 11.34 -14.35
CA GLU A 253 1.83 12.34 -13.96
C GLU A 253 3.24 11.80 -14.09
N ILE A 254 3.48 10.56 -13.65
CA ILE A 254 4.76 9.87 -13.78
C ILE A 254 5.13 9.65 -15.26
N ASP A 255 4.18 9.36 -16.13
CA ASP A 255 4.46 9.22 -17.56
C ASP A 255 4.92 10.54 -18.20
N ARG A 256 4.31 11.65 -17.81
CA ARG A 256 4.66 13.00 -18.29
C ARG A 256 5.90 13.58 -17.61
N PHE A 257 6.40 12.97 -16.54
CA PHE A 257 7.54 13.48 -15.80
C PHE A 257 8.83 13.32 -16.62
N ASP A 258 9.46 14.44 -16.97
CA ASP A 258 10.75 14.44 -17.64
C ASP A 258 11.88 14.02 -16.68
N LEU A 259 12.45 12.83 -16.93
CA LEU A 259 13.54 12.28 -16.12
C LEU A 259 14.80 13.16 -16.11
N SER A 260 14.98 14.07 -17.07
CA SER A 260 16.10 15.04 -17.05
C SER A 260 16.06 15.99 -15.84
N ARG A 261 14.89 16.12 -15.19
CA ARG A 261 14.73 16.87 -13.94
C ARG A 261 15.47 16.22 -12.76
N LEU A 262 15.75 14.92 -12.86
CA LEU A 262 16.55 14.18 -11.91
C LEU A 262 18.02 14.38 -12.21
N LYS A 263 18.60 15.44 -11.66
CA LYS A 263 19.98 15.85 -11.96
C LYS A 263 21.02 14.86 -11.45
N ASP A 264 22.13 14.82 -12.18
CA ASP A 264 23.39 14.25 -11.72
C ASP A 264 23.99 15.09 -10.58
N GLY A 265 25.00 14.53 -9.92
CA GLY A 265 25.71 15.21 -8.85
C GLY A 265 26.47 16.45 -9.34
N PRO A 266 26.97 17.27 -8.42
CA PRO A 266 27.76 18.45 -8.76
C PRO A 266 29.07 18.15 -9.52
N LEU A 267 29.45 16.87 -9.65
CA LEU A 267 30.67 16.41 -10.31
C LEU A 267 30.41 15.70 -11.65
N GLY A 268 29.15 15.64 -12.11
CA GLY A 268 28.73 14.70 -13.15
C GLY A 268 28.57 13.31 -12.57
#